data_AF-A0A3D0RZV1-F1
#
_entry.id   AF-A0A3D0RZV1-F1
#
_cell.length_a   1.000
_cell.length_b   1.000
_cell.length_c   1.000
_cell.angle_alpha   90.00
_cell.angle_beta   90.00
_cell.angle_gamma   90.00
#
_symmetry.space_group_name_H-M   'P 1'
#
loop_
_entity.id
_entity.type
_entity.pdbx_description
1 polymer ?
#
loop_
_entity_poly.entity_id
_entity_poly.type
_entity_poly.pdbx_seq_one_letter_code
_entity_poly.pdbx_strand_id
1 'polypeptide(L)'
;MSTGETLVFVLVIGARFVLPLLIPIFPLPAILACLVVDAADQTIFQAMGYDPPGYQGYAKAMDVYYLAMAYLAILRNWASVPAYQVGRFLYFYRLVGVVAFELSQTRALLLIFPNTFEYFFI
;
A
#
# COMPACT_ATOMS: atom_id res chain seq x y z
N MET A 1 5.28 -21.16 14.53
CA MET A 1 4.02 -20.41 14.62
C MET A 1 2.95 -21.33 15.20
N SER A 2 2.20 -20.86 16.19
CA SER A 2 0.99 -21.55 16.65
C SER A 2 -0.12 -21.49 15.58
N THR A 3 -1.15 -22.34 15.71
CA THR A 3 -2.31 -22.31 14.82
C THR A 3 -3.01 -20.95 14.84
N GLY A 4 -3.06 -20.29 16.02
CA GLY A 4 -3.64 -18.96 16.18
C GLY A 4 -2.84 -17.86 15.47
N GLU A 5 -1.50 -17.86 15.62
CA GLU A 5 -0.62 -16.95 14.89
C GLU A 5 -0.74 -17.10 13.37
N THR A 6 -0.85 -18.36 12.89
CA THR A 6 -1.01 -18.66 11.47
C THR A 6 -2.32 -18.10 10.93
N LEU A 7 -3.42 -18.25 11.69
CA LEU A 7 -4.72 -17.71 11.33
C LEU A 7 -4.68 -16.18 11.22
N VAL A 8 -4.15 -15.50 12.25
CA VAL A 8 -4.04 -14.03 12.27
C VAL A 8 -3.16 -13.54 11.11
N PHE A 9 -2.03 -14.19 10.86
CA PHE A 9 -1.16 -13.87 9.73
C PHE A 9 -1.87 -13.95 8.38
N VAL A 10 -2.58 -15.05 8.13
CA VAL A 10 -3.36 -15.23 6.90
C VAL A 10 -4.48 -14.21 6.81
N LEU A 11 -5.15 -13.86 7.90
CA LEU A 11 -6.22 -12.86 7.92
C LEU A 11 -5.70 -11.45 7.61
N VAL A 12 -4.61 -11.03 8.23
CA VAL A 12 -4.01 -9.70 7.99
C VAL A 12 -3.53 -9.58 6.56
N ILE A 13 -2.78 -10.57 6.07
CA ILE A 13 -2.32 -10.59 4.67
C ILE A 13 -3.49 -10.67 3.70
N GLY A 14 -4.47 -11.53 3.98
CA GLY A 14 -5.68 -11.66 3.18
C GLY A 14 -6.44 -10.33 3.10
N ALA A 15 -6.57 -9.61 4.22
CA ALA A 15 -7.15 -8.28 4.25
C ALA A 15 -6.35 -7.30 3.37
N ARG A 16 -5.01 -7.28 3.48
CA ARG A 16 -4.14 -6.43 2.65
C ARG A 16 -4.24 -6.73 1.15
N PHE A 17 -4.59 -7.96 0.74
CA PHE A 17 -4.80 -8.30 -0.67
C PHE A 17 -6.22 -8.05 -1.18
N VAL A 18 -7.24 -8.34 -0.36
CA VAL A 18 -8.65 -8.27 -0.77
C VAL A 18 -9.18 -6.84 -0.70
N LEU A 19 -8.80 -6.08 0.33
CA LEU A 19 -9.34 -4.75 0.57
C LEU A 19 -9.04 -3.76 -0.57
N PRO A 20 -7.84 -3.75 -1.19
CA PRO A 20 -7.57 -2.90 -2.35
C PRO A 20 -8.45 -3.18 -3.57
N LEU A 21 -9.01 -4.39 -3.71
CA LEU A 21 -9.93 -4.73 -4.81
C LEU A 21 -11.25 -3.96 -4.73
N LEU A 22 -11.59 -3.40 -3.57
CA LEU A 22 -12.78 -2.57 -3.38
C LEU A 22 -12.55 -1.12 -3.82
N ILE A 23 -11.31 -0.67 -4.01
CA ILE A 23 -10.99 0.73 -4.35
C ILE A 23 -11.64 1.18 -5.67
N PRO A 24 -11.66 0.38 -6.76
CA PRO A 24 -12.35 0.79 -7.98
C PRO A 24 -13.87 0.92 -7.84
N ILE A 25 -14.48 0.36 -6.79
CA ILE A 25 -15.93 0.34 -6.55
C ILE A 25 -16.31 1.40 -5.50
N PHE A 26 -15.57 1.45 -4.39
CA PHE A 26 -15.79 2.38 -3.27
C PHE A 26 -14.47 3.11 -2.94
N PRO A 27 -14.03 4.08 -3.76
CA PRO A 27 -12.68 4.63 -3.71
C PRO A 27 -12.25 5.12 -2.33
N LEU A 28 -13.01 6.06 -1.76
CA LEU A 28 -12.67 6.71 -0.51
C LEU A 28 -12.73 5.78 0.72
N PRO A 29 -13.82 5.04 0.99
CA PRO A 29 -13.86 4.18 2.18
C PRO A 29 -12.88 3.00 2.05
N ALA A 30 -12.64 2.46 0.85
CA ALA A 30 -11.71 1.35 0.66
C ALA A 30 -10.25 1.80 0.84
N ILE A 31 -9.85 2.97 0.30
CA ILE A 31 -8.49 3.47 0.47
C ILE A 31 -8.18 3.78 1.94
N LEU A 32 -9.12 4.40 2.66
CA LEU A 32 -8.98 4.67 4.09
C LEU A 32 -8.89 3.37 4.91
N ALA A 33 -9.68 2.36 4.56
CA ALA A 33 -9.61 1.06 5.23
C ALA A 33 -8.25 0.38 4.98
N CYS A 34 -7.70 0.47 3.75
CA CYS A 34 -6.36 -0.04 3.45
C CYS A 34 -5.28 0.65 4.29
N LEU A 35 -5.34 1.98 4.42
CA LEU A 35 -4.42 2.76 5.25
C LEU A 35 -4.47 2.33 6.72
N VAL A 36 -5.66 2.09 7.26
CA VAL A 36 -5.81 1.62 8.65
C VAL A 36 -5.22 0.22 8.83
N VAL A 37 -5.45 -0.70 7.89
CA VAL A 37 -4.92 -2.07 7.98
C VAL A 37 -3.39 -2.07 7.83
N ASP A 38 -2.84 -1.27 6.92
CA ASP A 38 -1.38 -1.11 6.77
C ASP A 38 -0.74 -0.52 8.03
N ALA A 39 -1.36 0.49 8.66
CA ALA A 39 -0.83 1.06 9.89
C ALA A 39 -0.88 0.08 11.08
N ALA A 40 -1.84 -0.86 11.08
CA ALA A 40 -2.06 -1.77 12.20
C ALA A 40 -1.30 -3.10 12.09
N ASP A 41 -0.91 -3.52 10.88
CA ASP A 41 -0.44 -4.89 10.64
C ASP A 41 0.82 -5.28 11.44
N GLN A 42 1.81 -4.39 11.48
CA GLN A 42 3.06 -4.64 12.20
C GLN A 42 2.81 -4.71 13.71
N THR A 43 1.93 -3.84 14.23
CA THR A 43 1.53 -3.87 15.63
C THR A 43 0.79 -5.16 15.99
N ILE A 44 -0.06 -5.67 15.09
CA ILE A 44 -0.74 -6.96 15.27
C ILE A 44 0.29 -8.09 15.36
N PHE A 45 1.30 -8.13 14.49
CA PHE A 45 2.33 -9.18 14.53
C PHE A 45 3.20 -9.10 15.80
N GLN A 46 3.61 -7.88 16.18
CA GLN A 46 4.37 -7.65 17.40
C GLN A 46 3.60 -8.07 18.65
N ALA A 47 2.30 -7.77 18.73
CA ALA A 47 1.45 -8.17 19.86
C ALA A 47 1.34 -9.70 20.01
N MET A 48 1.52 -10.44 18.91
CA MET A 48 1.54 -11.91 18.88
C MET A 48 2.94 -12.50 19.15
N GLY A 49 3.96 -11.67 19.36
CA GLY A 49 5.35 -12.11 19.52
C GLY A 49 5.95 -12.71 18.25
N TYR A 50 5.38 -12.39 17.08
CA TYR A 50 5.82 -12.91 15.78
C TYR A 50 6.44 -11.79 14.94
N ASP A 51 7.67 -12.00 14.47
CA ASP A 51 8.32 -11.12 13.50
C ASP A 51 8.51 -11.89 12.18
N PRO A 52 7.64 -11.67 11.18
CA PRO A 52 7.74 -12.34 9.89
C PRO A 52 9.09 -12.05 9.22
N PRO A 53 9.85 -13.08 8.79
CA PRO A 53 11.13 -12.86 8.11
C PRO A 53 10.88 -12.08 6.81
N GLY A 54 11.62 -10.98 6.63
CA GLY A 54 11.46 -10.13 5.45
C GLY A 54 10.22 -9.23 5.46
N TYR A 55 9.64 -8.97 6.65
CA TYR A 55 8.48 -8.08 6.87
C TYR A 55 8.44 -6.87 5.96
N GLN A 56 9.51 -6.08 6.04
CA GLN A 56 9.63 -4.80 5.36
C GLN A 56 9.54 -4.91 3.83
N GLY A 57 10.05 -6.01 3.26
CA GLY A 57 10.04 -6.23 1.82
C GLY A 57 8.65 -6.54 1.30
N TYR A 58 7.95 -7.50 1.93
CA TYR A 58 6.61 -7.85 1.47
C TYR A 58 5.58 -6.78 1.80
N ALA A 59 5.69 -6.09 2.95
CA ALA A 59 4.78 -5.00 3.31
C ALA A 59 4.81 -3.91 2.24
N LYS A 60 6.01 -3.57 1.74
CA LYS A 60 6.14 -2.61 0.65
C LYS A 60 5.61 -3.12 -0.68
N ALA A 61 5.76 -4.40 -0.97
CA ALA A 61 5.15 -5.00 -2.17
C ALA A 61 3.60 -4.88 -2.10
N MET A 62 3.02 -5.07 -0.91
CA MET A 62 1.59 -4.85 -0.68
C MET A 62 1.20 -3.38 -0.83
N ASP A 63 2.02 -2.43 -0.37
CA ASP A 63 1.80 -0.99 -0.61
C ASP A 63 1.74 -0.68 -2.10
N VAL A 64 2.69 -1.20 -2.88
CA VAL A 64 2.73 -1.00 -4.34
C VAL A 64 1.48 -1.54 -5.01
N TYR A 65 1.03 -2.74 -4.61
CA TYR A 65 -0.21 -3.34 -5.11
C TYR A 65 -1.44 -2.48 -4.78
N TYR A 66 -1.54 -2.05 -3.52
CA TYR A 66 -2.61 -1.18 -3.05
C TYR A 66 -2.66 0.16 -3.82
N LEU A 67 -1.53 0.82 -4.01
CA LEU A 67 -1.44 2.06 -4.80
C LEU A 67 -1.73 1.81 -6.29
N ALA A 68 -1.40 0.63 -6.83
CA ALA A 68 -1.76 0.26 -8.19
C ALA A 68 -3.28 0.17 -8.38
N MET A 69 -3.99 -0.41 -7.39
CA MET A 69 -5.45 -0.46 -7.41
C MET A 69 -6.08 0.93 -7.33
N ALA A 70 -5.52 1.83 -6.53
CA ALA A 70 -5.92 3.24 -6.51
C ALA A 70 -5.67 3.91 -7.87
N TYR A 71 -4.52 3.68 -8.51
CA TYR A 71 -4.26 4.22 -9.85
C TYR A 71 -5.26 3.69 -10.91
N LEU A 72 -5.61 2.40 -10.86
CA LEU A 72 -6.65 1.83 -11.71
C LEU A 72 -8.03 2.46 -11.46
N ALA A 73 -8.33 2.80 -10.21
CA ALA A 73 -9.56 3.51 -9.87
C ALA A 73 -9.57 4.94 -10.44
N ILE A 74 -8.44 5.67 -10.46
CA ILE A 74 -8.34 6.95 -11.15
C ILE A 74 -8.67 6.78 -12.64
N LEU A 75 -8.01 5.81 -13.30
CA LEU A 75 -8.22 5.54 -14.73
C LEU A 75 -9.68 5.28 -15.09
N ARG A 76 -10.41 4.60 -14.21
CA ARG A 76 -11.82 4.22 -14.44
C ARG A 76 -12.81 5.31 -14.05
N ASN A 77 -12.60 5.95 -12.89
CA ASN A 77 -13.64 6.72 -12.22
C ASN A 77 -13.48 8.24 -12.40
N TRP A 78 -12.29 8.73 -12.75
CA TRP A 78 -12.02 10.16 -12.80
C TRP A 78 -12.25 10.71 -14.22
N ALA A 79 -13.16 11.69 -14.33
CA ALA A 79 -13.45 12.35 -15.60
C ALA A 79 -12.47 13.50 -15.94
N SER A 80 -11.79 14.06 -14.93
CA SER A 80 -10.90 15.20 -15.10
C SER A 80 -9.54 14.76 -15.65
N VAL A 81 -9.25 15.12 -16.91
CA VAL A 81 -7.96 14.82 -17.56
C VAL A 81 -6.76 15.41 -16.80
N PRO A 82 -6.78 16.68 -16.33
CA PRO A 82 -5.68 17.22 -15.54
C PRO A 82 -5.44 16.43 -14.24
N ALA A 83 -6.52 16.06 -13.53
CA ALA A 83 -6.42 15.33 -12.27
C ALA A 83 -5.82 13.93 -12.49
N TYR A 84 -6.22 13.25 -13.57
CA TYR A 84 -5.61 11.99 -13.99
C TYR A 84 -4.11 12.14 -14.29
N GLN A 85 -3.70 13.17 -15.02
CA GLN A 85 -2.28 13.38 -15.36
C GLN A 85 -1.41 13.59 -14.12
N VAL A 86 -1.90 14.37 -13.15
CA VAL A 86 -1.23 14.56 -11.86
C VAL A 86 -1.15 13.25 -11.09
N GLY A 87 -2.27 12.52 -10.95
CA GLY A 87 -2.30 11.22 -10.29
C GLY A 87 -1.32 10.21 -10.91
N ARG A 88 -1.28 10.14 -12.25
CA ARG A 88 -0.33 9.32 -12.99
C ARG A 88 1.12 9.69 -12.67
N PHE A 89 1.45 10.98 -12.70
CA PHE A 89 2.79 11.45 -12.37
C PHE A 89 3.19 11.06 -10.94
N LEU A 90 2.33 11.34 -9.96
CA LEU A 90 2.61 11.05 -8.54
C LEU A 90 2.76 9.54 -8.29
N TYR A 91 1.94 8.71 -8.93
CA TYR A 91 2.04 7.26 -8.83
C TYR A 91 3.40 6.74 -9.34
N PHE A 92 3.79 7.13 -10.57
CA PHE A 92 5.07 6.70 -11.13
C PHE A 92 6.27 7.31 -10.40
N TYR A 93 6.15 8.54 -9.91
CA TYR A 93 7.16 9.16 -9.07
C TYR A 93 7.43 8.33 -7.81
N ARG A 94 6.36 7.89 -7.13
CA ARG A 94 6.47 6.99 -5.97
C ARG A 94 7.08 5.64 -6.34
N LEU A 95 6.68 5.03 -7.46
CA LEU A 95 7.23 3.75 -7.92
C LEU A 95 8.74 3.82 -8.19
N VAL A 96 9.22 4.89 -8.84
CA VAL A 96 10.66 5.10 -9.06
C VAL A 96 11.40 5.13 -7.72
N GLY A 97 10.86 5.83 -6.72
CA GLY A 97 11.42 5.85 -5.38
C GLY A 97 11.47 4.48 -4.70
N VAL A 98 10.41 3.67 -4.85
CA VAL A 98 10.38 2.30 -4.32
C VAL A 98 11.46 1.44 -4.98
N VAL A 99 11.56 1.45 -6.31
CA VAL A 99 12.58 0.68 -7.03
C VAL A 99 13.99 1.14 -6.66
N ALA A 100 14.23 2.44 -6.61
CA ALA A 100 15.53 3.00 -6.23
C ALA A 100 15.89 2.61 -4.78
N PHE A 101 14.92 2.62 -3.86
CA PHE A 101 15.12 2.14 -2.50
C PHE A 101 15.47 0.64 -2.49
N GLU A 102 14.75 -0.21 -3.23
CA GLU A 102 15.02 -1.66 -3.21
C GLU A 102 16.42 -1.99 -3.73
N LEU A 103 16.91 -1.25 -4.73
CA LEU A 103 18.25 -1.46 -5.29
C LEU A 103 19.38 -0.93 -4.39
N SER A 104 19.16 0.19 -3.69
CA SER A 104 20.20 0.89 -2.93
C SER A 104 20.12 0.72 -1.42
N GLN A 105 18.99 0.22 -0.91
CA GLN A 105 18.63 0.12 0.50
C GLN A 105 18.75 1.44 1.29
N THR A 106 18.75 2.58 0.57
CA THR A 106 18.99 3.90 1.15
C THR A 106 17.68 4.57 1.56
N ARG A 107 17.45 4.69 2.88
CA ARG A 107 16.22 5.29 3.45
C ARG A 107 15.98 6.73 3.05
N ALA A 108 17.05 7.50 2.76
CA ALA A 108 16.92 8.88 2.31
C ALA A 108 16.10 9.02 1.01
N LEU A 109 16.05 7.98 0.18
CA LEU A 109 15.21 7.99 -1.03
C LEU A 109 13.72 8.03 -0.70
N LEU A 110 13.27 7.49 0.43
CA LEU A 110 11.86 7.56 0.82
C LEU A 110 11.43 8.98 1.21
N LEU A 111 12.38 9.84 1.61
CA LEU A 111 12.13 11.26 1.86
C LEU A 111 12.06 12.06 0.55
N ILE A 112 12.86 11.67 -0.44
CA ILE A 112 12.88 12.31 -1.77
C ILE A 112 11.63 11.90 -2.57
N PHE A 113 11.22 10.64 -2.44
CA PHE A 113 10.05 10.06 -3.11
C PHE A 113 8.93 9.73 -2.10
N PRO A 114 8.33 10.74 -1.44
CA PRO A 114 7.25 10.52 -0.49
C PRO A 114 6.01 9.94 -1.17
N ASN A 115 5.13 9.31 -0.39
CA ASN A 115 3.85 8.80 -0.89
C ASN A 115 2.81 9.93 -1.04
N THR A 116 3.08 10.91 -1.91
CA THR A 116 2.14 12.01 -2.20
C THR A 116 0.94 11.56 -3.03
N PHE A 117 1.06 10.44 -3.74
CA PHE A 117 -0.02 9.88 -4.54
C PHE A 117 -1.23 9.46 -3.70
N GLU A 118 -0.99 8.80 -2.56
CA GLU A 118 -2.07 8.36 -1.66
C GLU A 118 -2.92 9.54 -1.16
N TYR A 119 -2.27 10.59 -0.67
CA TYR A 119 -2.98 11.80 -0.21
C TYR A 119 -3.70 12.55 -1.33
N PHE A 120 -3.19 12.48 -2.56
CA PHE A 120 -3.86 13.09 -3.71
C PHE A 120 -5.09 12.29 -4.16
N PHE A 121 -5.10 10.98 -3.93
CA PHE A 121 -6.24 10.12 -4.26
C PHE A 121 -7.41 10.29 -3.28
N ILE A 122 -7.11 10.52 -2.00
CA ILE A 122 -8.08 10.78 -0.92
C ILE A 122 -8.74 12.14 -1.12
#